data_AF-A0A923UL53-F1
#
_entry.id   AF-A0A923UL53-F1
#
_cell.length_a   1.000
_cell.length_b   1.000
_cell.length_c   1.000
_cell.angle_alpha   90.00
_cell.angle_beta   90.00
_cell.angle_gamma   90.00
#
_symmetry.space_group_name_H-M   'P 1'
#
loop_
_entity.id
_entity.type
_entity.pdbx_description
1 polymer ?
#
loop_
_entity_poly.entity_id
_entity_poly.type
_entity_poly.pdbx_seq_one_letter_code
_entity_poly.pdbx_strand_id
1 'polypeptide(L)' 'MSCKHETTTSAPLKELSFLVVGDWGRNGTQNQQEVANQMNRTALKANAQFVISTGDNFYESGVQSINDSQWETS' A
#
# COMPACT_ATOMS: atom_id res chain seq x y z
N MET A 1 -3.81 -55.57 -2.06
CA MET A 1 -3.10 -54.42 -1.47
C MET A 1 -3.83 -53.16 -1.89
N SER A 2 -4.54 -52.50 -0.97
CA SER A 2 -5.26 -51.26 -1.27
C SER A 2 -4.36 -50.09 -0.90
N CYS A 3 -3.94 -49.31 -1.90
CA CYS A 3 -3.17 -48.09 -1.71
C CYS A 3 -4.13 -46.98 -1.29
N LYS A 4 -4.10 -46.61 0.00
CA LYS A 4 -4.91 -45.50 0.49
C LYS A 4 -4.30 -44.20 -0.05
N HIS A 5 -5.08 -43.48 -0.86
CA HIS A 5 -4.74 -42.10 -1.23
C HIS A 5 -5.02 -41.21 -0.02
N GLU A 6 -3.96 -40.64 0.54
CA GLU A 6 -4.03 -39.68 1.64
C GLU A 6 -4.15 -38.28 1.03
N THR A 7 -5.35 -37.71 1.10
CA THR A 7 -5.63 -36.35 0.63
C THR A 7 -5.08 -35.37 1.67
N THR A 8 -3.83 -34.93 1.50
CA THR A 8 -3.28 -33.83 2.29
C THR A 8 -3.97 -32.54 1.84
N THR A 9 -5.00 -32.11 2.56
CA THR A 9 -5.56 -30.76 2.41
C THR A 9 -4.47 -29.77 2.81
N SER A 10 -3.74 -29.21 1.84
CA SER A 10 -2.82 -28.10 2.12
C SER A 10 -3.66 -26.93 2.65
N ALA A 11 -3.34 -26.45 3.85
CA ALA A 11 -3.89 -25.17 4.31
C ALA A 11 -3.67 -24.11 3.21
N PRO A 12 -4.64 -23.22 2.96
CA PRO A 12 -4.48 -22.20 1.93
C PRO A 12 -3.20 -21.40 2.21
N LEU A 13 -2.34 -21.26 1.19
CA LEU A 13 -1.13 -20.47 1.30
C LEU A 13 -1.53 -19.03 1.64
N LYS A 14 -1.00 -18.51 2.76
CA LYS A 14 -1.22 -17.12 3.16
C LYS A 14 -0.32 -16.23 2.29
N GLU A 15 -0.90 -15.60 1.29
CA GLU A 15 -0.20 -14.65 0.41
C GLU A 15 0.07 -13.32 1.14
N LEU A 16 1.26 -12.75 0.91
CA LEU A 16 1.62 -11.43 1.40
C LEU A 16 1.40 -10.41 0.28
N SER A 17 0.36 -9.59 0.43
CA SER A 17 0.05 -8.50 -0.49
C SER A 17 0.32 -7.16 0.16
N PHE A 18 0.92 -6.23 -0.58
CA PHE A 18 1.17 -4.85 -0.16
C PHE A 18 1.23 -3.95 -1.39
N LEU A 19 1.06 -2.64 -1.17
CA LEU A 19 1.24 -1.64 -2.23
C LEU A 19 2.59 -0.93 -2.09
N VAL A 20 3.09 -0.39 -3.19
CA VAL A 20 4.30 0.43 -3.24
C VAL A 20 3.96 1.75 -3.90
N VAL A 21 4.39 2.86 -3.31
CA VAL A 21 4.17 4.22 -3.83
C VAL A 21 5.41 5.07 -3.59
N GLY A 22 5.71 5.99 -4.50
CA GLY A 22 6.78 6.98 -4.37
C GLY A 22 6.30 8.32 -4.91
N ASP A 23 7.05 9.38 -4.61
CA ASP A 23 6.90 10.69 -5.27
C ASP A 23 5.47 11.24 -5.17
N TRP A 24 4.83 11.13 -4.00
CA TRP A 24 3.40 11.41 -3.85
C TRP A 24 3.09 12.76 -3.21
N GLY A 25 3.97 13.29 -2.34
CA GLY A 25 3.60 14.41 -1.46
C GLY A 25 3.54 15.78 -2.11
N ARG A 26 2.37 16.18 -2.63
CA ARG A 26 2.22 17.45 -3.35
C ARG A 26 0.98 18.22 -2.95
N ASN A 27 0.68 18.31 -1.65
CA ASN A 27 -0.40 19.14 -1.11
C ASN A 27 -1.78 18.90 -1.78
N GLY A 28 -2.07 17.65 -2.12
CA GLY A 28 -3.30 17.20 -2.78
C GLY A 28 -3.34 17.45 -4.29
N THR A 29 -2.26 17.94 -4.90
CA THR A 29 -2.17 18.28 -6.32
C THR A 29 -1.61 17.14 -7.18
N GLN A 30 -1.47 17.34 -8.50
CA GLN A 30 -0.88 16.37 -9.44
C GLN A 30 -1.49 14.96 -9.36
N ASN A 31 -2.82 14.89 -9.32
CA ASN A 31 -3.59 13.66 -9.24
C ASN A 31 -3.38 12.84 -7.94
N GLN A 32 -2.81 13.44 -6.90
CA GLN A 32 -2.52 12.75 -5.65
C GLN A 32 -3.77 12.09 -5.03
N GLN A 33 -4.90 12.79 -5.04
CA GLN A 33 -6.16 12.26 -4.53
C GLN A 33 -6.71 11.13 -5.42
N GLU A 34 -6.60 11.26 -6.74
CA GLU A 34 -7.02 10.26 -7.70
C GLU A 34 -6.21 8.96 -7.57
N VAL A 35 -4.89 9.08 -7.40
CA VAL A 35 -4.00 7.94 -7.12
C VAL A 35 -4.35 7.30 -5.78
N ALA A 36 -4.53 8.10 -4.71
CA ALA A 36 -4.96 7.58 -3.41
C ALA A 36 -6.29 6.81 -3.47
N ASN A 37 -7.27 7.33 -4.22
CA ASN A 37 -8.55 6.68 -4.45
C ASN A 37 -8.38 5.32 -5.17
N GLN A 38 -7.48 5.25 -6.15
CA GLN A 38 -7.20 4.00 -6.86
C GLN A 38 -6.39 3.01 -6.03
N MET A 39 -5.45 3.49 -5.21
CA MET A 39 -4.73 2.66 -4.25
C MET A 39 -5.69 2.03 -3.24
N ASN A 40 -6.67 2.78 -2.73
CA ASN A 40 -7.70 2.23 -1.83
C ASN A 40 -8.50 1.09 -2.50
N ARG A 41 -8.98 1.29 -3.73
CA ARG A 41 -9.68 0.24 -4.50
C ARG A 41 -8.79 -0.99 -4.73
N THR A 42 -7.52 -0.77 -5.03
CA THR A 42 -6.54 -1.83 -5.29
C THR A 42 -6.22 -2.61 -4.02
N ALA A 43 -6.04 -1.92 -2.89
CA ALA A 43 -5.79 -2.54 -1.59
C ALA A 43 -6.93 -3.48 -1.18
N LEU A 44 -8.19 -3.04 -1.34
CA LEU A 44 -9.37 -3.86 -1.07
C LEU A 44 -9.43 -5.10 -1.96
N LYS A 45 -9.12 -4.97 -3.24
CA LYS A 45 -9.14 -6.09 -4.19
C LYS A 45 -8.01 -7.10 -3.93
N ALA A 46 -6.82 -6.62 -3.58
CA ALA A 46 -5.62 -7.43 -3.38
C ALA A 46 -5.43 -7.92 -1.94
N ASN A 47 -6.32 -7.53 -1.01
CA ASN A 47 -6.15 -7.73 0.43
C ASN A 47 -4.76 -7.26 0.92
N ALA A 48 -4.37 -6.05 0.50
CA ALA A 48 -3.07 -5.48 0.85
C ALA A 48 -2.99 -5.21 2.36
N GLN A 49 -1.88 -5.64 2.99
CA GLN A 49 -1.70 -5.59 4.44
C GLN A 49 -0.99 -4.31 4.90
N PHE A 50 -0.19 -3.69 4.02
CA PHE A 50 0.52 -2.45 4.27
C PHE A 50 0.90 -1.76 2.96
N VAL A 51 1.47 -0.56 3.08
CA VAL A 51 2.03 0.22 1.98
C VAL A 51 3.50 0.49 2.28
N ILE A 52 4.36 0.36 1.27
CA ILE A 52 5.75 0.82 1.32
C ILE A 52 5.82 2.15 0.58
N SER A 53 6.32 3.19 1.25
CA SER A 53 6.74 4.41 0.56
C SER A 53 8.19 4.31 0.14
N THR A 54 8.50 4.60 -1.12
CA THR A 54 9.88 4.59 -1.65
C THR A 54 10.60 5.93 -1.50
N GLY A 55 9.92 6.99 -1.03
CA GLY A 55 10.52 8.30 -0.82
C GLY A 55 9.71 9.44 -1.43
N ASP A 56 10.23 10.65 -1.29
CA ASP A 56 9.63 11.88 -1.81
C ASP A 56 8.18 12.09 -1.34
N ASN A 57 8.03 11.90 -0.03
CA ASN A 57 6.76 11.97 0.70
C ASN A 57 6.23 13.40 0.84
N PHE A 58 7.07 14.42 0.66
CA PHE A 58 6.77 15.83 0.93
C PHE A 58 7.63 16.75 0.04
N TYR A 59 7.02 17.30 -1.00
CA TYR A 59 7.65 18.30 -1.87
C TYR A 59 7.25 19.74 -1.50
N GLU A 60 8.11 20.73 -1.74
CA GLU A 60 9.45 20.60 -2.36
C GLU A 60 10.58 20.45 -1.34
N SER A 61 10.37 20.82 -0.07
CA SER A 61 11.45 20.94 0.92
C SER A 61 11.25 20.06 2.16
N GLY A 62 10.42 19.02 2.08
CA GLY A 62 10.12 18.18 3.23
C GLY A 62 9.30 18.90 4.30
N VAL A 63 9.19 18.27 5.47
CA VAL A 63 8.53 18.84 6.66
C VAL A 63 9.56 19.50 7.58
N GLN A 64 9.22 20.66 8.14
CA GLN A 64 10.09 21.42 9.04
C GLN A 64 9.96 20.98 10.50
N SER A 65 8.82 20.39 10.87
CA SER A 65 8.55 19.94 12.23
C SER A 65 7.46 18.88 12.27
N ILE A 66 7.20 18.35 13.47
CA ILE A 66 6.06 17.46 13.73
C ILE A 66 4.69 18.16 13.60
N ASN A 67 4.67 19.50 13.49
CA ASN A 67 3.46 20.30 13.34
C ASN A 67 3.34 20.92 11.94
N ASP A 68 4.16 20.47 10.97
CA ASP A 68 4.10 20.99 9.61
C ASP A 68 2.76 20.64 8.95
N SER A 69 2.12 21.60 8.29
CA SER A 69 0.82 21.37 7.63
C SER A 69 0.90 20.32 6.53
N GLN A 70 2.09 20.06 5.98
CA GLN A 70 2.30 19.02 4.98
C GLN A 70 1.91 17.61 5.45
N TRP A 71 1.85 17.35 6.76
CA TRP A 71 1.32 16.09 7.30
C TRP A 71 -0.16 15.87 6.99
N GLU A 72 -0.93 16.94 6.78
CA GLU A 72 -2.37 16.91 6.52
C GLU A 72 -2.69 17.14 5.04
N THR A 73 -1.85 17.91 4.34
CA THR A 73 -2.11 18.29 2.95
C THR A 73 -1.49 17.34 1.94
N SER A 74 -0.42 16.63 2.29
CA SER A 74 0.19 15.58 1.46
C SER A 74 -0.31 14.21 1.87
#